data_AF-A0A2U2DG27-F1
#
_entry.id   AF-A0A2U2DG27-F1
#
_cell.length_a   1.000
_cell.length_b   1.000
_cell.length_c   1.000
_cell.angle_alpha   90.00
_cell.angle_beta   90.00
_cell.angle_gamma   90.00
#
_symmetry.space_group_name_H-M   'P 1'
#
loop_
_entity.id
_entity.type
_entity.pdbx_description
1 polymer ?
#
loop_
_entity_poly.entity_id
_entity_poly.type
_entity_poly.pdbx_seq_one_letter_code
_entity_poly.pdbx_strand_id
1 'polypeptide(L)'
;MFQSSMMMGGGGPNIAELFATTLYTGTGAGRNLVTGIDADLHWIKRRDAAASHALYDKPRGVTKELATDSTSGETTVAAGLTAFLSNGATLGTDADINASGGSYVHWGFKKAARFFDVVAYTGNGSSSRSIAHSLGVAPGLLIIKRRANNAWLTYVPDGINRFGRFDTTVFSNTSNSIAGADATAFQITGTSDVNLSGNDYVAYLFASDADPSGVIRCGVYTGNGMGNPVSLGWRPQFLLTRPTSRSGGWRMYDTARGFSSSAPFLYPNLNFAEDAYNVQTSSVGFVVSSTNTDMNASGEEYFYMAIREP
;
A
#
# COMPACT_ATOMS: atom_id res chain seq x y z
N MET A 1 -12.92 47.28 24.32
CA MET A 1 -12.48 45.93 24.74
C MET A 1 -13.10 44.96 23.75
N PHE A 2 -12.42 44.68 22.64
CA PHE A 2 -12.85 43.66 21.68
C PHE A 2 -11.64 42.75 21.44
N GLN A 3 -11.65 41.59 22.10
CA GLN A 3 -10.72 40.52 21.82
C GLN A 3 -11.00 40.01 20.41
N SER A 4 -10.01 40.14 19.53
CA SER A 4 -10.02 39.47 18.24
C SER A 4 -9.75 37.98 18.51
N SER A 5 -10.79 37.17 18.37
CA SER A 5 -10.70 35.71 18.43
C SER A 5 -9.89 35.23 17.24
N MET A 6 -8.71 34.66 17.50
CA MET A 6 -7.96 33.85 16.54
C MET A 6 -8.84 32.66 16.15
N MET A 7 -9.37 32.67 14.92
CA MET A 7 -9.87 31.46 14.31
C MET A 7 -8.69 30.55 13.99
N MET A 8 -8.49 29.51 14.81
CA MET A 8 -7.78 28.32 14.37
C MET A 8 -8.58 27.70 13.23
N GLY A 9 -8.18 27.98 11.99
CA GLY A 9 -8.62 27.20 10.84
C GLY A 9 -8.08 25.78 10.98
N GLY A 10 -8.97 24.83 11.25
CA GLY A 10 -8.66 23.40 11.24
C GLY A 10 -8.30 22.96 9.83
N GLY A 11 -7.00 22.98 9.51
CA GLY A 11 -6.46 22.30 8.34
C GLY A 11 -6.14 20.86 8.71
N GLY A 12 -6.88 19.90 8.16
CA GLY A 12 -6.44 18.50 8.15
C GLY A 12 -5.04 18.37 7.52
N PRO A 13 -4.34 17.24 7.72
CA PRO A 13 -2.99 17.06 7.20
C PRO A 13 -2.97 17.25 5.67
N ASN A 14 -2.00 18.03 5.18
CA ASN A 14 -1.82 18.29 3.77
C ASN A 14 -1.47 17.00 3.04
N ILE A 15 -2.34 16.55 2.13
CA ILE A 15 -2.21 15.28 1.40
C ILE A 15 -0.85 15.20 0.68
N ALA A 16 -0.37 16.31 0.13
CA ALA A 16 0.90 16.39 -0.57
C ALA A 16 2.13 16.14 0.35
N GLU A 17 1.97 16.24 1.67
CA GLU A 17 3.01 15.91 2.65
C GLU A 17 2.94 14.45 3.13
N LEU A 18 1.83 13.76 2.85
CA LEU A 18 1.56 12.40 3.32
C LEU A 18 1.91 11.33 2.28
N PHE A 19 1.60 11.61 1.02
CA PHE A 19 1.76 10.67 -0.08
C PHE A 19 2.40 11.33 -1.29
N ALA A 20 3.33 10.63 -1.92
CA ALA A 20 3.95 11.07 -3.16
C ALA A 20 4.10 9.90 -4.12
N THR A 21 3.83 10.15 -5.40
CA THR A 21 4.18 9.26 -6.51
C THR A 21 5.24 9.94 -7.37
N THR A 22 6.43 9.35 -7.48
CA THR A 22 7.55 9.92 -8.22
C THR A 22 7.99 9.00 -9.34
N LEU A 23 7.91 9.46 -10.59
CA LEU A 23 8.50 8.77 -11.74
C LEU A 23 9.95 9.20 -11.93
N TYR A 24 10.82 8.27 -12.27
CA TYR A 24 12.21 8.58 -12.55
C TYR A 24 12.86 7.56 -13.49
N THR A 25 13.95 7.99 -14.12
CA THR A 25 14.86 7.12 -14.87
C THR A 25 16.05 6.74 -14.00
N GLY A 26 16.39 5.47 -13.98
CA GLY A 26 17.53 4.94 -13.24
C GLY A 26 18.84 5.35 -13.90
N THR A 27 19.86 5.56 -13.07
CA THR A 27 21.17 6.09 -13.49
C THR A 27 22.24 5.01 -13.57
N GLY A 28 22.07 3.88 -12.88
CA GLY A 28 23.13 2.87 -12.68
C GLY A 28 24.25 3.32 -11.73
N ALA A 29 24.11 4.50 -11.13
CA ALA A 29 25.06 5.11 -10.19
C ALA A 29 24.29 5.66 -8.98
N GLY A 30 24.94 5.79 -7.82
CA GLY A 30 24.28 6.34 -6.63
C GLY A 30 23.66 7.72 -6.88
N ARG A 31 22.43 7.93 -6.42
CA ARG A 31 21.68 9.18 -6.62
C ARG A 31 20.76 9.51 -5.45
N ASN A 32 20.39 10.78 -5.31
CA ASN A 32 19.23 11.16 -4.51
C ASN A 32 17.97 11.08 -5.39
N LEU A 33 16.93 10.43 -4.88
CA LEU A 33 15.57 10.49 -5.37
C LEU A 33 14.84 11.54 -4.52
N VAL A 34 14.47 12.66 -5.15
CA VAL A 34 13.70 13.72 -4.50
C VAL A 34 12.22 13.45 -4.74
N THR A 35 11.47 13.22 -3.66
CA THR A 35 10.04 12.87 -3.70
C THR A 35 9.17 14.00 -3.14
N GLY A 36 9.77 14.95 -2.43
CA GLY A 36 9.08 16.07 -1.78
C GLY A 36 8.51 15.75 -0.40
N ILE A 37 8.63 14.51 0.07
CA ILE A 37 8.13 14.08 1.38
C ILE A 37 9.15 13.27 2.18
N ASP A 38 9.08 13.38 3.50
CA ASP A 38 9.80 12.53 4.46
C ASP A 38 9.04 11.21 4.68
N ALA A 39 9.04 10.33 3.68
CA ALA A 39 8.29 9.08 3.73
C ALA A 39 8.84 8.10 4.77
N ASP A 40 7.96 7.34 5.41
CA ASP A 40 8.32 6.24 6.32
C ASP A 40 8.38 4.90 5.61
N LEU A 41 7.63 4.74 4.51
CA LEU A 41 7.70 3.64 3.57
C LEU A 41 8.04 4.17 2.17
N HIS A 42 9.10 3.62 1.58
CA HIS A 42 9.47 3.78 0.18
C HIS A 42 9.19 2.47 -0.54
N TRP A 43 8.23 2.50 -1.46
CA TRP A 43 7.90 1.38 -2.34
C TRP A 43 8.34 1.72 -3.75
N ILE A 44 9.30 0.97 -4.28
CA ILE A 44 9.89 1.22 -5.60
C ILE A 44 9.57 0.04 -6.53
N LYS A 45 9.30 0.35 -7.80
CA LYS A 45 9.14 -0.67 -8.84
C LYS A 45 9.70 -0.20 -10.18
N ARG A 46 10.46 -1.08 -10.83
CA ARG A 46 10.79 -0.95 -12.25
C ARG A 46 9.58 -1.25 -13.13
N ARG A 47 9.35 -0.40 -14.12
CA ARG A 47 8.19 -0.40 -15.00
C ARG A 47 8.43 -0.98 -16.39
N ASP A 48 9.68 -0.99 -16.85
CA ASP A 48 10.02 -1.36 -18.23
C ASP A 48 10.67 -2.73 -18.38
N ALA A 49 10.82 -3.49 -17.29
CA ALA A 49 11.34 -4.86 -17.31
C ALA A 49 10.84 -5.66 -16.10
N ALA A 50 11.05 -6.98 -16.16
CA ALA A 50 10.81 -7.84 -15.01
C ALA A 50 11.81 -7.52 -13.89
N ALA A 51 11.30 -7.16 -12.72
CA ALA A 51 12.05 -6.81 -11.50
C ALA A 51 11.09 -6.84 -10.32
N SER A 52 11.55 -7.24 -9.14
CA SER A 52 10.69 -7.29 -7.96
C SER A 52 10.31 -5.87 -7.49
N HIS A 53 9.23 -5.79 -6.73
CA HIS A 53 8.87 -4.58 -6.01
C HIS A 53 9.75 -4.47 -4.76
N ALA A 54 10.45 -3.35 -4.55
CA ALA A 54 11.35 -3.18 -3.42
C ALA A 54 10.75 -2.26 -2.34
N LEU A 55 10.53 -2.80 -1.14
CA LEU A 55 10.04 -2.04 0.02
C LEU A 55 11.15 -1.77 1.02
N TYR A 56 11.33 -0.49 1.32
CA TYR A 56 12.21 0.02 2.37
C TYR A 56 11.40 0.86 3.35
N ASP A 57 11.61 0.69 4.66
CA ASP A 57 10.98 1.55 5.65
C ASP A 57 11.91 1.87 6.82
N LYS A 58 11.60 2.99 7.48
CA LYS A 58 12.41 3.50 8.59
C LYS A 58 12.54 2.51 9.76
N PRO A 59 11.48 1.79 10.19
CA PRO A 59 11.60 0.81 11.28
C PRO A 59 12.62 -0.31 11.00
N ARG A 60 12.74 -0.78 9.76
CA ARG A 60 13.73 -1.81 9.39
C ARG A 60 15.12 -1.21 9.12
N GLY A 61 15.18 0.03 8.63
CA GLY A 61 16.41 0.75 8.35
C GLY A 61 16.82 0.70 6.87
N VAL A 62 17.88 1.45 6.54
CA VAL A 62 18.43 1.49 5.17
C VAL A 62 18.96 0.11 4.77
N THR A 63 19.05 -0.15 3.46
CA THR A 63 19.48 -1.42 2.85
C THR A 63 18.61 -2.64 3.15
N LYS A 64 17.62 -2.55 4.04
CA LYS A 64 16.72 -3.64 4.38
C LYS A 64 15.55 -3.70 3.40
N GLU A 65 15.66 -4.58 2.44
CA GLU A 65 14.66 -4.75 1.39
C GLU A 65 13.71 -5.91 1.71
N LEU A 66 12.45 -5.72 1.35
CA LEU A 66 11.46 -6.79 1.24
C LEU A 66 10.84 -6.73 -0.16
N ALA A 67 10.69 -7.90 -0.79
CA ALA A 67 10.04 -8.04 -2.10
C ALA A 67 8.60 -8.52 -1.96
N THR A 68 7.63 -7.76 -2.47
CA THR A 68 6.20 -8.06 -2.26
C THR A 68 5.65 -9.20 -3.12
N ASP A 69 6.38 -9.58 -4.15
CA ASP A 69 6.12 -10.72 -5.03
C ASP A 69 6.81 -12.02 -4.56
N SER A 70 7.40 -12.01 -3.35
CA SER A 70 8.18 -13.14 -2.84
C SER A 70 7.88 -13.48 -1.38
N THR A 71 8.04 -14.76 -1.03
CA THR A 71 8.01 -15.26 0.35
C THR A 71 9.34 -15.07 1.08
N SER A 72 10.41 -14.69 0.37
CA SER A 72 11.74 -14.47 0.94
C SER A 72 11.71 -13.56 2.16
N GLY A 73 12.62 -13.80 3.10
CA GLY A 73 12.85 -12.91 4.23
C GLY A 73 13.41 -11.55 3.80
N GLU A 74 13.55 -10.67 4.78
CA GLU A 74 14.26 -9.41 4.60
C GLU A 74 15.69 -9.68 4.14
N THR A 75 16.13 -8.92 3.14
CA THR A 75 17.48 -9.01 2.60
C THR A 75 18.23 -7.71 2.85
N THR A 76 19.55 -7.81 3.09
CA THR A 76 20.42 -6.63 3.14
C THR A 76 20.99 -6.39 1.74
N VAL A 77 20.43 -5.41 1.04
CA VAL A 77 20.85 -5.00 -0.30
C VAL A 77 21.72 -3.76 -0.15
N ALA A 78 23.04 -3.94 -0.05
CA ALA A 78 23.98 -2.84 0.18
C ALA A 78 23.94 -1.75 -0.90
N ALA A 79 23.57 -2.13 -2.14
CA ALA A 79 23.38 -1.23 -3.28
C ALA A 79 21.93 -0.71 -3.42
N GLY A 80 21.04 -1.03 -2.46
CA GLY A 80 19.62 -0.64 -2.45
C GLY A 80 19.41 0.81 -2.01
N LEU A 81 18.37 1.08 -1.21
CA LEU A 81 18.19 2.39 -0.57
C LEU A 81 19.22 2.57 0.55
N THR A 82 20.08 3.59 0.45
CA THR A 82 21.23 3.79 1.35
C THR A 82 21.05 4.92 2.37
N ALA A 83 20.07 5.82 2.17
CA ALA A 83 19.71 6.84 3.15
C ALA A 83 18.22 7.22 3.03
N PHE A 84 17.57 7.44 4.17
CA PHE A 84 16.29 8.16 4.23
C PHE A 84 16.58 9.65 4.35
N LEU A 85 15.92 10.47 3.52
CA LEU A 85 16.06 11.92 3.50
C LEU A 85 14.72 12.56 3.86
N SER A 86 14.76 13.79 4.40
CA SER A 86 13.54 14.54 4.74
C SER A 86 12.69 14.92 3.52
N ASN A 87 13.19 14.72 2.31
CA ASN A 87 12.49 15.00 1.05
C ASN A 87 12.65 13.86 0.02
N GLY A 88 12.95 12.64 0.47
CA GLY A 88 13.12 11.48 -0.40
C GLY A 88 14.09 10.45 0.14
N ALA A 89 14.94 9.90 -0.72
CA ALA A 89 15.91 8.87 -0.34
C ALA A 89 17.17 8.91 -1.19
N THR A 90 18.27 8.34 -0.70
CA THR A 90 19.43 8.02 -1.52
C THR A 90 19.32 6.57 -2.01
N LEU A 91 19.42 6.38 -3.32
CA LEU A 91 19.44 5.06 -3.97
C LEU A 91 20.88 4.73 -4.37
N GLY A 92 21.28 3.47 -4.19
CA GLY A 92 22.53 2.92 -4.71
C GLY A 92 22.39 2.45 -6.16
N THR A 93 23.12 1.41 -6.54
CA THR A 93 23.21 0.91 -7.93
C THR A 93 22.41 -0.36 -8.17
N ASP A 94 21.59 -0.80 -7.21
CA ASP A 94 20.78 -1.99 -7.36
C ASP A 94 19.83 -1.89 -8.56
N ALA A 95 19.70 -2.98 -9.32
CA ALA A 95 19.00 -2.98 -10.60
C ALA A 95 17.47 -3.00 -10.43
N ASP A 96 16.95 -3.46 -9.29
CA ASP A 96 15.52 -3.48 -9.02
C ASP A 96 14.98 -2.08 -8.72
N ILE A 97 15.86 -1.12 -8.40
CA ILE A 97 15.49 0.27 -8.08
C ILE A 97 16.19 1.35 -8.91
N ASN A 98 17.33 1.09 -9.55
CA ASN A 98 18.14 2.15 -10.18
C ASN A 98 19.06 1.68 -11.32
N ALA A 99 18.66 0.68 -12.11
CA ALA A 99 19.39 0.29 -13.33
C ALA A 99 19.48 1.45 -14.34
N SER A 100 20.62 1.57 -15.02
CA SER A 100 20.84 2.63 -16.00
C SER A 100 19.82 2.59 -17.14
N GLY A 101 19.15 3.72 -17.39
CA GLY A 101 18.11 3.84 -18.42
C GLY A 101 16.78 3.17 -18.07
N GLY A 102 16.68 2.47 -16.94
CA GLY A 102 15.44 1.84 -16.50
C GLY A 102 14.38 2.86 -16.10
N SER A 103 13.11 2.58 -16.40
CA SER A 103 11.98 3.41 -15.98
C SER A 103 11.40 2.91 -14.66
N TYR A 104 11.24 3.80 -13.67
CA TYR A 104 10.79 3.44 -12.33
C TYR A 104 9.61 4.29 -11.88
N VAL A 105 8.93 3.79 -10.86
CA VAL A 105 7.97 4.53 -10.02
C VAL A 105 8.32 4.28 -8.56
N HIS A 106 8.22 5.35 -7.77
CA HIS A 106 8.30 5.32 -6.32
C HIS A 106 6.97 5.81 -5.75
N TRP A 107 6.44 5.09 -4.75
CA TRP A 107 5.37 5.55 -3.88
C TRP A 107 5.92 5.74 -2.47
N GLY A 108 5.79 6.95 -1.95
CA GLY A 108 6.18 7.31 -0.60
C GLY A 108 4.95 7.44 0.29
N PHE A 109 4.97 6.80 1.45
CA PHE A 109 3.94 6.92 2.47
C PHE A 109 4.56 7.41 3.77
N LYS A 110 4.11 8.56 4.26
CA LYS A 110 4.48 9.09 5.56
C LYS A 110 3.51 8.61 6.63
N LYS A 111 4.01 8.22 7.80
CA LYS A 111 3.19 7.87 8.96
C LYS A 111 2.35 9.09 9.36
N ALA A 112 1.04 8.92 9.45
CA ALA A 112 0.13 9.93 9.95
C ALA A 112 -1.18 9.29 10.40
N ALA A 113 -1.78 9.88 11.45
CA ALA A 113 -3.12 9.53 11.89
C ALA A 113 -4.09 9.64 10.70
N ARG A 114 -5.03 8.69 10.62
CA ARG A 114 -6.05 8.58 9.58
C ARG A 114 -5.51 8.39 8.16
N PHE A 115 -4.22 8.02 8.01
CA PHE A 115 -3.62 7.76 6.70
C PHE A 115 -2.85 6.43 6.65
N PHE A 116 -1.68 6.38 7.28
CA PHE A 116 -0.75 5.25 7.18
C PHE A 116 0.04 5.08 8.47
N ASP A 117 0.33 3.83 8.83
CA ASP A 117 1.28 3.49 9.87
C ASP A 117 2.13 2.28 9.46
N VAL A 118 3.35 2.22 9.99
CA VAL A 118 4.24 1.06 9.89
C VAL A 118 4.76 0.71 11.28
N VAL A 119 4.60 -0.57 11.65
CA VAL A 119 4.92 -1.10 12.98
C VAL A 119 5.82 -2.31 12.82
N ALA A 120 7.00 -2.27 13.42
CA ALA A 120 7.87 -3.44 13.58
C ALA A 120 7.65 -4.06 14.98
N TYR A 121 7.58 -5.39 15.06
CA TYR A 121 7.42 -6.09 16.33
C TYR A 121 8.02 -7.49 16.29
N THR A 122 8.48 -7.97 17.46
CA THR A 122 8.91 -9.36 17.63
C THR A 122 7.75 -10.20 18.13
N GLY A 123 7.52 -11.35 17.49
CA GLY A 123 6.50 -12.32 17.84
C GLY A 123 6.79 -12.98 19.19
N ASN A 124 5.74 -13.24 19.96
CA ASN A 124 5.85 -13.82 21.32
C ASN A 124 5.07 -15.14 21.49
N GLY A 125 4.50 -15.68 20.41
CA GLY A 125 3.75 -16.94 20.43
C GLY A 125 2.37 -16.87 21.11
N SER A 126 1.91 -15.71 21.57
CA SER A 126 0.58 -15.56 22.18
C SER A 126 -0.52 -15.46 21.12
N SER A 127 -1.58 -16.27 21.26
CA SER A 127 -2.83 -16.19 20.48
C SER A 127 -3.84 -15.19 21.07
N SER A 128 -3.42 -14.37 22.02
CA SER A 128 -4.18 -13.24 22.53
C SER A 128 -3.19 -12.10 22.76
N ARG A 129 -2.98 -11.29 21.73
CA ARG A 129 -2.02 -10.19 21.76
C ARG A 129 -2.55 -9.00 20.98
N SER A 130 -2.46 -7.84 21.61
CA SER A 130 -2.68 -6.56 20.95
C SER A 130 -1.36 -5.99 20.41
N ILE A 131 -1.37 -5.51 19.18
CA ILE A 131 -0.27 -4.75 18.59
C ILE A 131 -0.77 -3.32 18.34
N ALA A 132 -0.17 -2.36 19.03
CA ALA A 132 -0.55 -0.96 18.95
C ALA A 132 -0.14 -0.32 17.60
N HIS A 133 -0.94 0.63 17.14
CA HIS A 133 -0.69 1.49 15.98
C HIS A 133 -1.24 2.91 16.22
N SER A 134 -0.86 3.85 15.35
CA SER A 134 -1.10 5.28 15.54
C SER A 134 -2.14 5.89 14.58
N LEU A 135 -2.96 5.06 13.92
CA LEU A 135 -3.95 5.55 12.96
C LEU A 135 -5.08 6.38 13.58
N GLY A 136 -5.48 6.15 14.82
CA GLY A 136 -6.61 6.87 15.46
C GLY A 136 -7.98 6.53 14.84
N VAL A 137 -8.02 5.62 13.87
CA VAL A 137 -9.20 5.00 13.25
C VAL A 137 -8.85 3.55 12.94
N ALA A 138 -9.86 2.70 12.77
CA ALA A 138 -9.62 1.33 12.35
C ALA A 138 -8.94 1.31 10.97
N PRO A 139 -7.89 0.50 10.76
CA PRO A 139 -7.30 0.33 9.44
C PRO A 139 -8.29 -0.33 8.48
N GLY A 140 -8.25 0.06 7.20
CA GLY A 140 -8.99 -0.61 6.12
C GLY A 140 -8.21 -1.74 5.45
N LEU A 141 -6.89 -1.75 5.61
CA LEU A 141 -6.00 -2.80 5.13
C LEU A 141 -4.80 -2.94 6.05
N LEU A 142 -4.49 -4.17 6.44
CA LEU A 142 -3.23 -4.53 7.06
C LEU A 142 -2.48 -5.49 6.14
N ILE A 143 -1.19 -5.22 5.94
CA ILE A 143 -0.26 -6.14 5.27
C ILE A 143 0.84 -6.47 6.26
N ILE A 144 0.98 -7.74 6.64
CA ILE A 144 1.92 -8.20 7.65
C ILE A 144 2.92 -9.16 7.01
N LYS A 145 4.21 -8.89 7.20
CA LYS A 145 5.31 -9.72 6.74
C LYS A 145 6.19 -10.15 7.89
N ARG A 146 6.39 -11.46 8.03
CA ARG A 146 7.52 -11.99 8.79
C ARG A 146 8.79 -11.65 8.04
N ARG A 147 9.79 -11.11 8.74
CA ARG A 147 11.10 -10.72 8.19
C ARG A 147 12.01 -11.92 7.87
N ALA A 148 11.50 -13.14 8.06
CA ALA A 148 12.07 -14.41 7.58
C ALA A 148 11.23 -14.98 6.42
N ASN A 149 11.57 -16.18 5.93
CA ASN A 149 10.86 -16.86 4.84
C ASN A 149 9.42 -17.22 5.26
N ASN A 150 8.44 -16.44 4.81
CA ASN A 150 7.00 -16.69 4.96
C ASN A 150 6.21 -15.78 4.01
N ALA A 151 4.97 -16.17 3.70
CA ALA A 151 4.05 -15.38 2.89
C ALA A 151 3.60 -14.09 3.60
N TRP A 152 3.12 -13.13 2.83
CA TRP A 152 2.61 -11.84 3.30
C TRP A 152 1.14 -11.98 3.66
N LEU A 153 0.74 -11.86 4.93
CA LEU A 153 -0.68 -11.88 5.28
C LEU A 153 -1.33 -10.53 4.92
N THR A 154 -2.49 -10.55 4.28
CA THR A 154 -3.38 -9.39 4.19
C THR A 154 -4.63 -9.60 5.03
N TYR A 155 -5.08 -8.54 5.70
CA TYR A 155 -6.32 -8.51 6.46
C TYR A 155 -7.12 -7.24 6.10
N VAL A 156 -8.41 -7.43 5.80
CA VAL A 156 -9.36 -6.38 5.42
C VAL A 156 -10.61 -6.47 6.33
N PRO A 157 -10.81 -5.50 7.24
CA PRO A 157 -11.97 -5.45 8.13
C PRO A 157 -13.15 -4.70 7.49
N ASP A 158 -13.84 -5.34 6.56
CA ASP A 158 -14.99 -4.79 5.82
C ASP A 158 -16.36 -5.25 6.33
N GLY A 159 -16.40 -5.71 7.59
CA GLY A 159 -17.61 -6.20 8.27
C GLY A 159 -17.63 -7.71 8.49
N ILE A 160 -16.85 -8.49 7.72
CA ILE A 160 -16.76 -9.96 7.88
C ILE A 160 -15.33 -10.50 8.07
N ASN A 161 -14.32 -9.63 8.21
CA ASN A 161 -12.91 -9.97 8.41
C ASN A 161 -12.35 -10.88 7.30
N ARG A 162 -11.84 -10.26 6.23
CA ARG A 162 -11.29 -11.00 5.09
C ARG A 162 -9.78 -11.16 5.17
N PHE A 163 -9.28 -12.32 4.70
CA PHE A 163 -7.87 -12.66 4.69
C PHE A 163 -7.37 -13.06 3.29
N GLY A 164 -6.09 -12.79 3.04
CA GLY A 164 -5.44 -13.15 1.79
C GLY A 164 -3.93 -13.17 1.94
N ARG A 165 -3.24 -13.38 0.81
CA ARG A 165 -1.79 -13.29 0.74
C ARG A 165 -1.34 -12.23 -0.25
N PHE A 166 -0.50 -11.30 0.19
CA PHE A 166 -0.10 -10.18 -0.67
C PHE A 166 0.68 -10.65 -1.90
N ASP A 167 1.49 -11.69 -1.76
CA ASP A 167 2.41 -12.28 -2.72
C ASP A 167 1.78 -13.33 -3.66
N THR A 168 0.47 -13.54 -3.62
CA THR A 168 -0.20 -14.54 -4.48
C THR A 168 -1.54 -14.05 -5.01
N THR A 169 -2.07 -14.74 -6.03
CA THR A 169 -3.42 -14.54 -6.56
C THR A 169 -4.50 -15.25 -5.74
N VAL A 170 -4.12 -16.00 -4.70
CA VAL A 170 -5.04 -16.78 -3.87
C VAL A 170 -5.59 -15.90 -2.75
N PHE A 171 -6.91 -15.74 -2.74
CA PHE A 171 -7.64 -15.22 -1.59
C PHE A 171 -8.04 -16.39 -0.69
N SER A 172 -7.84 -16.26 0.61
CA SER A 172 -8.12 -17.35 1.56
C SER A 172 -8.86 -16.82 2.77
N ASN A 173 -10.16 -17.08 2.82
CA ASN A 173 -11.03 -16.75 3.95
C ASN A 173 -10.84 -17.68 5.17
N THR A 174 -9.81 -18.54 5.18
CA THR A 174 -9.65 -19.57 6.22
C THR A 174 -8.61 -19.22 7.30
N SER A 175 -7.87 -18.13 7.15
CA SER A 175 -6.94 -17.68 8.19
C SER A 175 -7.71 -17.00 9.32
N ASN A 176 -7.45 -17.40 10.57
CA ASN A 176 -7.95 -16.71 11.76
C ASN A 176 -6.77 -16.10 12.52
N SER A 177 -5.91 -15.35 11.81
CA SER A 177 -4.69 -14.78 12.42
C SER A 177 -4.97 -13.50 13.20
N ILE A 178 -5.98 -12.73 12.79
CA ILE A 178 -6.36 -11.43 13.37
C ILE A 178 -7.86 -11.47 13.72
N ALA A 179 -8.24 -11.11 14.95
CA ALA A 179 -9.65 -11.10 15.36
C ALA A 179 -10.37 -9.79 14.99
N GLY A 180 -9.62 -8.71 14.83
CA GLY A 180 -10.15 -7.37 14.66
C GLY A 180 -9.04 -6.32 14.68
N ALA A 181 -9.37 -5.11 14.24
CA ALA A 181 -8.56 -3.93 14.44
C ALA A 181 -9.45 -2.74 14.79
N ASP A 182 -9.01 -1.92 15.75
CA ASP A 182 -9.69 -0.73 16.23
C ASP A 182 -8.84 0.52 15.98
N ALA A 183 -9.19 1.65 16.60
CA ALA A 183 -8.50 2.92 16.40
C ALA A 183 -7.03 2.93 16.86
N THR A 184 -6.64 2.00 17.72
CA THR A 184 -5.36 2.01 18.44
C THR A 184 -4.57 0.71 18.32
N ALA A 185 -5.21 -0.41 17.98
CA ALA A 185 -4.51 -1.68 17.84
C ALA A 185 -5.24 -2.69 16.93
N PHE A 186 -4.48 -3.69 16.49
CA PHE A 186 -5.03 -4.94 15.97
C PHE A 186 -4.80 -6.11 16.93
N GLN A 187 -5.71 -7.08 16.91
CA GLN A 187 -5.76 -8.19 17.86
C GLN A 187 -5.37 -9.49 17.17
N ILE A 188 -4.27 -10.09 17.60
CA ILE A 188 -3.78 -11.38 17.11
C ILE A 188 -4.53 -12.50 17.80
N THR A 189 -5.04 -13.44 16.99
CA THR A 189 -5.69 -14.68 17.48
C THR A 189 -5.07 -15.97 16.91
N GLY A 190 -4.26 -15.87 15.85
CA GLY A 190 -3.44 -16.97 15.31
C GLY A 190 -1.98 -16.54 15.17
N THR A 191 -1.03 -17.44 15.46
CA THR A 191 0.37 -17.04 15.67
C THR A 191 1.32 -17.44 14.55
N SER A 192 1.05 -18.51 13.82
CA SER A 192 1.95 -19.09 12.81
C SER A 192 2.46 -18.05 11.80
N ASP A 193 1.55 -17.21 11.31
CA ASP A 193 1.82 -16.26 10.24
C ASP A 193 2.24 -14.88 10.71
N VAL A 194 1.83 -14.47 11.91
CA VAL A 194 1.90 -13.07 12.35
C VAL A 194 2.49 -12.87 13.75
N ASN A 195 2.75 -13.92 14.52
CA ASN A 195 3.21 -13.78 15.91
C ASN A 195 4.04 -14.96 16.43
N LEU A 196 4.73 -15.69 15.56
CA LEU A 196 5.54 -16.84 15.98
C LEU A 196 6.65 -16.35 16.91
N SER A 197 6.84 -17.04 18.04
CA SER A 197 7.78 -16.62 19.07
C SER A 197 9.20 -16.43 18.52
N GLY A 198 9.85 -15.33 18.90
CA GLY A 198 11.23 -15.01 18.52
C GLY A 198 11.43 -14.57 17.07
N ASN A 199 10.35 -14.33 16.31
CA ASN A 199 10.44 -13.90 14.93
C ASN A 199 10.05 -12.44 14.76
N ASP A 200 10.78 -11.70 13.93
CA ASP A 200 10.46 -10.30 13.68
C ASP A 200 9.47 -10.13 12.52
N TYR A 201 8.62 -9.14 12.68
CA TYR A 201 7.54 -8.79 11.76
C TYR A 201 7.55 -7.30 11.46
N VAL A 202 7.03 -6.95 10.30
CA VAL A 202 6.62 -5.59 9.94
C VAL A 202 5.16 -5.62 9.49
N ALA A 203 4.36 -4.69 10.00
CA ALA A 203 2.98 -4.47 9.60
C ALA A 203 2.84 -3.10 8.96
N TYR A 204 2.28 -3.05 7.76
CA TYR A 204 1.85 -1.84 7.06
C TYR A 204 0.34 -1.70 7.23
N LEU A 205 -0.09 -0.60 7.82
CA LEU A 205 -1.48 -0.34 8.12
C LEU A 205 -1.95 0.88 7.34
N PHE A 206 -3.01 0.72 6.57
CA PHE A 206 -3.63 1.79 5.81
C PHE A 206 -4.98 2.09 6.43
N ALA A 207 -5.24 3.36 6.76
CA ALA A 207 -6.52 3.76 7.34
C ALA A 207 -7.68 3.58 6.34
N SER A 208 -8.90 3.49 6.86
CA SER A 208 -10.09 3.81 6.07
C SER A 208 -10.77 5.01 6.73
N ASP A 209 -10.58 6.18 6.14
CA ASP A 209 -11.21 7.40 6.61
C ASP A 209 -12.55 7.62 5.90
N ALA A 210 -13.63 7.36 6.62
CA ALA A 210 -14.99 7.58 6.14
C ALA A 210 -15.38 9.07 6.08
N ASP A 211 -14.58 9.97 6.65
CA ASP A 211 -14.83 11.40 6.57
C ASP A 211 -14.83 11.85 5.09
N PRO A 212 -15.76 12.74 4.67
CA PRO A 212 -15.77 13.28 3.31
C PRO A 212 -14.47 14.02 2.94
N SER A 213 -13.77 14.57 3.93
CA SER A 213 -12.45 15.20 3.78
C SER A 213 -11.28 14.23 3.96
N GLY A 214 -11.55 12.95 4.23
CA GLY A 214 -10.54 11.91 4.44
C GLY A 214 -9.55 11.77 3.28
N VAL A 215 -8.31 11.47 3.62
CA VAL A 215 -7.19 11.37 2.68
C VAL A 215 -7.12 9.99 2.01
N ILE A 216 -7.58 8.95 2.71
CA ILE A 216 -7.54 7.57 2.24
C ILE A 216 -8.87 6.89 2.56
N ARG A 217 -9.35 6.05 1.64
CA ARG A 217 -10.54 5.23 1.86
C ARG A 217 -10.33 3.82 1.35
N CYS A 218 -10.68 2.86 2.19
CA CYS A 218 -10.78 1.47 1.80
C CYS A 218 -12.26 1.06 1.74
N GLY A 219 -12.57 0.13 0.85
CA GLY A 219 -13.91 -0.41 0.75
C GLY A 219 -13.99 -1.58 -0.21
N VAL A 220 -15.23 -1.98 -0.50
CA VAL A 220 -15.54 -3.09 -1.40
C VAL A 220 -16.57 -2.61 -2.41
N TYR A 221 -16.46 -3.05 -3.66
CA TYR A 221 -17.50 -2.90 -4.67
C TYR A 221 -17.84 -4.24 -5.31
N THR A 222 -19.05 -4.35 -5.84
CA THR A 222 -19.49 -5.50 -6.62
C THR A 222 -19.31 -5.21 -8.10
N GLY A 223 -18.62 -6.08 -8.81
CA GLY A 223 -18.45 -6.00 -10.25
C GLY A 223 -19.79 -6.15 -10.97
N ASN A 224 -19.94 -5.45 -12.09
CA ASN A 224 -21.18 -5.44 -12.88
C ASN A 224 -20.98 -5.87 -14.35
N GLY A 225 -19.75 -6.24 -14.74
CA GLY A 225 -19.42 -6.65 -16.11
C GLY A 225 -19.47 -5.53 -17.15
N MET A 226 -19.68 -4.27 -16.75
CA MET A 226 -19.89 -3.09 -17.60
C MET A 226 -19.08 -1.89 -17.08
N GLY A 227 -19.35 -0.65 -17.52
CA GLY A 227 -18.78 0.53 -16.84
C GLY A 227 -19.28 0.60 -15.40
N ASN A 228 -18.40 0.41 -14.42
CA ASN A 228 -18.77 0.36 -13.00
C ASN A 228 -18.24 1.59 -12.23
N PRO A 229 -19.06 2.62 -11.99
CA PRO A 229 -18.65 3.77 -11.20
C PRO A 229 -18.63 3.42 -9.70
N VAL A 230 -17.50 3.66 -9.06
CA VAL A 230 -17.33 3.56 -7.60
C VAL A 230 -17.14 4.96 -7.03
N SER A 231 -18.06 5.36 -6.15
CA SER A 231 -18.08 6.71 -5.57
C SER A 231 -17.23 6.80 -4.30
N LEU A 232 -16.32 7.77 -4.28
CA LEU A 232 -15.51 8.17 -3.14
C LEU A 232 -15.92 9.57 -2.63
N GLY A 233 -16.61 10.36 -3.44
CA GLY A 233 -16.90 11.78 -3.17
C GLY A 233 -15.73 12.71 -3.50
N TRP A 234 -14.62 12.17 -3.98
CA TRP A 234 -13.42 12.89 -4.39
C TRP A 234 -12.63 12.10 -5.43
N ARG A 235 -11.73 12.77 -6.15
CA ARG A 235 -10.87 12.15 -7.16
C ARG A 235 -9.65 11.48 -6.50
N PRO A 236 -9.36 10.20 -6.79
CA PRO A 236 -8.19 9.54 -6.26
C PRO A 236 -6.93 9.85 -7.09
N GLN A 237 -5.78 9.95 -6.42
CA GLN A 237 -4.45 9.97 -7.03
C GLN A 237 -3.77 8.60 -7.10
N PHE A 238 -4.20 7.66 -6.25
CA PHE A 238 -3.68 6.29 -6.19
C PHE A 238 -4.83 5.32 -5.94
N LEU A 239 -4.76 4.14 -6.55
CA LEU A 239 -5.72 3.07 -6.38
C LEU A 239 -5.01 1.72 -6.32
N LEU A 240 -5.28 0.94 -5.27
CA LEU A 240 -4.91 -0.46 -5.14
C LEU A 240 -6.19 -1.29 -5.08
N THR A 241 -6.35 -2.27 -5.97
CA THR A 241 -7.52 -3.15 -6.00
C THR A 241 -7.15 -4.62 -5.92
N ARG A 242 -8.10 -5.44 -5.48
CA ARG A 242 -7.97 -6.90 -5.49
C ARG A 242 -9.34 -7.59 -5.47
N PRO A 243 -9.54 -8.67 -6.24
CA PRO A 243 -10.72 -9.53 -6.07
C PRO A 243 -10.74 -10.22 -4.71
N THR A 244 -11.90 -10.27 -4.07
CA THR A 244 -12.09 -10.86 -2.73
C THR A 244 -13.05 -12.06 -2.71
N SER A 245 -13.90 -12.22 -3.72
CA SER A 245 -14.79 -13.39 -3.84
C SER A 245 -14.29 -14.44 -4.86
N ARG A 246 -13.16 -14.17 -5.52
CA ARG A 246 -12.58 -15.03 -6.55
C ARG A 246 -11.06 -14.95 -6.59
N SER A 247 -10.44 -15.85 -7.36
CA SER A 247 -9.02 -15.76 -7.70
C SER A 247 -8.74 -14.58 -8.63
N GLY A 248 -7.65 -13.87 -8.35
CA GLY A 248 -7.11 -12.80 -9.17
C GLY A 248 -6.06 -11.99 -8.42
N GLY A 249 -5.22 -11.28 -9.17
CA GLY A 249 -4.09 -10.52 -8.62
C GLY A 249 -4.48 -9.15 -8.08
N TRP A 250 -3.53 -8.52 -7.38
CA TRP A 250 -3.63 -7.09 -7.05
C TRP A 250 -3.36 -6.25 -8.29
N ARG A 251 -3.95 -5.05 -8.35
CA ARG A 251 -3.58 -4.04 -9.33
C ARG A 251 -3.37 -2.69 -8.69
N MET A 252 -2.33 -1.99 -9.13
CA MET A 252 -1.90 -0.70 -8.60
C MET A 252 -1.83 0.37 -9.70
N TYR A 253 -2.56 1.45 -9.49
CA TYR A 253 -2.71 2.58 -10.41
C TYR A 253 -2.38 3.90 -9.72
N ASP A 254 -1.95 4.89 -10.49
CA ASP A 254 -1.82 6.27 -10.02
C ASP A 254 -1.92 7.29 -11.16
N THR A 255 -2.16 8.54 -10.77
CA THR A 255 -2.28 9.67 -11.71
C THR A 255 -0.98 10.00 -12.43
N ALA A 256 0.18 9.74 -11.83
CA ALA A 256 1.48 10.07 -12.43
C ALA A 256 1.75 9.24 -13.69
N ARG A 257 1.28 7.98 -13.71
CA ARG A 257 1.36 7.07 -14.87
C ARG A 257 0.11 7.17 -15.75
N GLY A 258 -1.00 7.62 -15.16
CA GLY A 258 -2.20 8.08 -15.87
C GLY A 258 -3.41 7.19 -15.64
N PHE A 259 -4.57 7.81 -15.44
CA PHE A 259 -5.87 7.14 -15.43
C PHE A 259 -6.58 7.39 -16.76
N SER A 260 -6.76 6.33 -17.55
CA SER A 260 -7.37 6.39 -18.87
C SER A 260 -8.03 5.04 -19.22
N SER A 261 -8.68 4.98 -20.37
CA SER A 261 -9.16 3.72 -20.96
C SER A 261 -8.02 2.80 -21.44
N SER A 262 -6.77 3.12 -21.10
CA SER A 262 -5.57 2.29 -21.31
C SER A 262 -4.56 2.60 -20.20
N ALA A 263 -5.05 2.84 -18.99
CA ALA A 263 -4.26 3.20 -17.82
C ALA A 263 -3.18 2.15 -17.57
N PRO A 264 -1.90 2.53 -17.49
CA PRO A 264 -0.88 1.63 -17.03
C PRO A 264 -1.13 1.20 -15.58
N PHE A 265 -0.75 -0.03 -15.26
CA PHE A 265 -0.84 -0.56 -13.91
C PHE A 265 0.30 -1.54 -13.62
N LEU A 266 0.51 -1.79 -12.33
CA LEU A 266 1.51 -2.75 -11.85
C LEU A 266 0.84 -3.79 -10.94
N TYR A 267 1.41 -4.99 -10.95
CA TYR A 267 1.02 -6.10 -10.08
C TYR A 267 1.97 -6.13 -8.88
N PRO A 268 1.58 -5.65 -7.69
CA PRO A 268 2.47 -5.67 -6.53
C PRO A 268 2.81 -7.09 -6.06
N ASN A 269 2.10 -8.11 -6.54
CA ASN A 269 2.33 -9.52 -6.24
C ASN A 269 3.08 -10.29 -7.33
N LEU A 270 3.62 -9.59 -8.34
CA LEU A 270 4.42 -10.17 -9.43
C LEU A 270 5.61 -9.27 -9.74
N ASN A 271 6.61 -9.81 -10.44
CA ASN A 271 7.76 -9.03 -10.90
C ASN A 271 7.57 -8.43 -12.29
N PHE A 272 6.38 -8.53 -12.89
CA PHE A 272 6.16 -8.15 -14.29
C PHE A 272 6.44 -6.66 -14.54
N ALA A 273 6.80 -6.34 -15.79
CA ALA A 273 6.81 -4.96 -16.26
C ALA A 273 5.40 -4.35 -16.18
N GLU A 274 5.33 -3.04 -16.34
CA GLU A 274 4.06 -2.31 -16.45
C GLU A 274 3.22 -2.87 -17.61
N ASP A 275 1.94 -3.06 -17.32
CA ASP A 275 0.94 -3.53 -18.26
C ASP A 275 -0.14 -2.44 -18.40
N ALA A 276 -1.04 -2.54 -19.38
CA ALA A 276 -2.07 -1.54 -19.65
C ALA A 276 -3.48 -2.10 -19.51
N TYR A 277 -4.35 -1.41 -18.77
CA TYR A 277 -5.78 -1.75 -18.67
C TYR A 277 -6.68 -0.55 -18.33
N ASN A 278 -7.99 -0.74 -18.46
CA ASN A 278 -8.97 0.35 -18.37
C ASN A 278 -9.40 0.61 -16.91
N VAL A 279 -8.77 1.59 -16.25
CA VAL A 279 -9.33 2.25 -15.06
C VAL A 279 -9.27 3.75 -15.26
N GLN A 280 -10.42 4.41 -15.14
CA GLN A 280 -10.55 5.84 -15.29
C GLN A 280 -10.90 6.46 -13.94
N THR A 281 -10.42 7.67 -13.68
CA THR A 281 -10.89 8.45 -12.54
C THR A 281 -11.98 9.42 -12.95
N SER A 282 -12.81 9.78 -11.98
CA SER A 282 -13.78 10.87 -12.09
C SER A 282 -13.54 11.87 -10.96
N SER A 283 -14.22 13.01 -10.99
CA SER A 283 -14.15 13.98 -9.90
C SER A 283 -14.66 13.45 -8.56
N VAL A 284 -15.42 12.34 -8.58
CA VAL A 284 -16.10 11.77 -7.41
C VAL A 284 -15.66 10.33 -7.10
N GLY A 285 -14.66 9.79 -7.81
CA GLY A 285 -14.16 8.45 -7.57
C GLY A 285 -13.46 7.85 -8.77
N PHE A 286 -13.76 6.60 -9.08
CA PHE A 286 -13.20 5.89 -10.23
C PHE A 286 -14.27 5.09 -10.97
N VAL A 287 -14.00 4.81 -12.23
CA VAL A 287 -14.84 3.97 -13.08
C VAL A 287 -13.98 2.81 -13.56
N VAL A 288 -14.43 1.60 -13.22
CA VAL A 288 -13.84 0.38 -13.76
C VAL A 288 -14.45 0.16 -15.15
N SER A 289 -13.78 0.68 -16.18
CA SER A 289 -14.24 0.67 -17.58
C SER A 289 -13.82 -0.60 -18.31
N SER A 290 -13.84 -1.72 -17.60
CA SER A 290 -13.21 -2.98 -17.98
C SER A 290 -14.19 -4.13 -17.78
N THR A 291 -14.25 -5.04 -18.75
CA THR A 291 -14.91 -6.34 -18.60
C THR A 291 -13.97 -7.40 -18.00
N ASN A 292 -12.72 -7.01 -17.66
CA ASN A 292 -11.75 -7.90 -17.05
C ASN A 292 -12.29 -8.43 -15.73
N THR A 293 -12.33 -9.75 -15.66
CA THR A 293 -12.92 -10.46 -14.55
C THR A 293 -12.14 -10.34 -13.26
N ASP A 294 -10.90 -9.88 -13.31
CA ASP A 294 -10.09 -9.58 -12.12
C ASP A 294 -10.34 -8.17 -11.57
N MET A 295 -11.21 -7.38 -12.20
CA MET A 295 -11.65 -6.08 -11.65
C MET A 295 -13.16 -5.95 -11.57
N ASN A 296 -13.92 -6.63 -12.43
CA ASN A 296 -15.32 -6.26 -12.64
C ASN A 296 -16.19 -7.38 -13.22
N ALA A 297 -15.89 -8.64 -12.90
CA ALA A 297 -16.82 -9.73 -13.18
C ALA A 297 -18.15 -9.48 -12.45
N SER A 298 -19.25 -9.70 -13.17
CA SER A 298 -20.59 -9.47 -12.63
C SER A 298 -20.84 -10.33 -11.40
N GLY A 299 -21.23 -9.70 -10.28
CA GLY A 299 -21.57 -10.38 -9.03
C GLY A 299 -20.37 -10.72 -8.13
N GLU A 300 -19.15 -10.46 -8.57
CA GLU A 300 -17.93 -10.68 -7.77
C GLU A 300 -17.58 -9.44 -6.94
N GLU A 301 -17.00 -9.62 -5.77
CA GLU A 301 -16.56 -8.56 -4.87
C GLU A 301 -15.08 -8.23 -5.05
N TYR A 302 -14.76 -6.95 -4.93
CA TYR A 302 -13.42 -6.40 -5.09
C TYR A 302 -13.13 -5.40 -3.99
N PHE A 303 -12.03 -5.61 -3.27
CA PHE A 303 -11.45 -4.63 -2.38
C PHE A 303 -10.81 -3.49 -3.18
N TYR A 304 -10.90 -2.27 -2.63
CA TYR A 304 -10.09 -1.14 -3.05
C TYR A 304 -9.51 -0.38 -1.85
N MET A 305 -8.34 0.21 -2.06
CA MET A 305 -7.75 1.28 -1.27
C MET A 305 -7.45 2.44 -2.20
N ALA A 306 -8.02 3.61 -1.93
CA ALA A 306 -7.85 4.81 -2.73
C ALA A 306 -7.27 5.93 -1.87
N ILE A 307 -6.36 6.72 -2.44
CA ILE A 307 -5.80 7.93 -1.81
C ILE A 307 -6.28 9.14 -2.60
N ARG A 308 -6.84 10.13 -1.92
CA ARG A 308 -7.38 11.35 -2.49
C ARG A 308 -6.25 12.21 -3.07
N GLU A 309 -6.51 12.94 -4.15
CA GLU A 309 -5.60 14.00 -4.60
C GLU A 309 -5.54 15.21 -3.64
N PRO A 310 -4.47 16.02 -3.66
CA PRO A 310 -4.37 17.25 -2.86
C PRO A 310 -5.52 18.25 -3.10
#